data_AF-A0A3D4NZQ9-F1
#
_entry.id   AF-A0A3D4NZQ9-F1
#
_cell.length_a   1.000
_cell.length_b   1.000
_cell.length_c   1.000
_cell.angle_alpha   90.00
_cell.angle_beta   90.00
_cell.angle_gamma   90.00
#
_symmetry.space_group_name_H-M   'P 1'
#
loop_
_entity.id
_entity.type
_entity.pdbx_description
1 polymer ?
#
loop_
_entity_poly.entity_id
_entity_poly.type
_entity_poly.pdbx_seq_one_letter_code
_entity_poly.pdbx_strand_id
1 'polypeptide(L)'
;MRASHLHFLVTEGGLDETGVFHKVPRIDDSRLTDLFAREVLADLVRKELLSPEWAERLLSWRHTGFNVHSRVRAKTKREAERVGKYMIRPLLSLERLSLDEREAQVGYRYGKEPGEVERMDYLEFIARVTSHIPDKGQVTVRYFGLYANAHRGKVMKASREAFPLRTVEDLRPIPAKGWAE
;
A
#
# COMPACT_ATOMS: atom_id res chain seq x y z
N MET A 1 9.58 -2.91 -17.01
CA MET A 1 8.50 -3.75 -16.41
C MET A 1 8.48 -3.49 -14.91
N ARG A 2 7.39 -2.96 -14.34
CA ARG A 2 7.28 -2.82 -12.86
C ARG A 2 6.85 -4.17 -12.29
N ALA A 3 7.58 -4.70 -11.31
CA ALA A 3 7.15 -5.90 -10.60
C ALA A 3 5.86 -5.61 -9.80
N SER A 4 4.87 -6.48 -9.94
CA SER A 4 3.68 -6.48 -9.09
C SER A 4 4.11 -6.75 -7.65
N HIS A 5 3.69 -5.89 -6.73
CA HIS A 5 4.05 -5.99 -5.31
C HIS A 5 2.83 -5.56 -4.48
N LEU A 6 2.75 -6.08 -3.27
CA LEU A 6 1.65 -5.83 -2.34
C LEU A 6 2.20 -5.25 -1.05
N HIS A 7 1.48 -4.28 -0.47
CA HIS A 7 1.82 -3.70 0.82
C HIS A 7 0.85 -4.19 1.89
N PHE A 8 1.42 -4.68 2.98
CA PHE A 8 0.70 -5.23 4.12
C PHE A 8 1.04 -4.42 5.36
N LEU A 9 0.01 -3.83 6.00
CA LEU A 9 0.18 -3.26 7.34
C LEU A 9 -0.22 -4.32 8.37
N VAL A 10 0.77 -4.77 9.14
CA VAL A 10 0.63 -5.87 10.10
C VAL A 10 1.12 -5.39 11.46
N THR A 11 0.44 -5.81 12.53
CA THR A 11 0.95 -5.63 13.90
C THR A 11 2.14 -6.55 14.14
N GLU A 12 3.14 -6.10 14.91
CA GLU A 12 4.28 -6.94 15.31
C GLU A 12 3.90 -7.96 16.39
N GLY A 13 2.75 -8.62 16.27
CA GLY A 13 2.15 -9.43 17.32
C GLY A 13 0.63 -9.50 17.23
N GLY A 14 0.04 -10.14 18.23
CA GLY A 14 -1.40 -10.34 18.37
C GLY A 14 -1.82 -10.42 19.83
N LEU A 15 -3.13 -10.47 20.06
CA LEU A 15 -3.69 -10.68 21.40
C LEU A 15 -3.94 -12.16 21.63
N ASP A 16 -3.73 -12.63 22.87
CA ASP A 16 -4.27 -13.91 23.31
C ASP A 16 -5.75 -13.81 23.70
N GLU A 17 -6.33 -14.93 24.13
CA GLU A 17 -7.74 -15.02 24.56
C GLU A 17 -8.06 -14.13 25.78
N THR A 18 -7.04 -13.77 26.57
CA THR A 18 -7.18 -12.89 27.74
C THR A 18 -7.01 -11.41 27.41
N GLY A 19 -6.67 -11.09 26.16
CA GLY A 19 -6.43 -9.72 25.69
C GLY A 19 -5.01 -9.20 25.95
N VAL A 20 -4.06 -10.07 26.29
CA VAL A 20 -2.65 -9.68 26.45
C VAL A 20 -1.94 -9.69 25.11
N PHE A 21 -1.20 -8.62 24.81
CA PHE A 21 -0.46 -8.50 23.55
C PHE A 21 0.87 -9.26 23.58
N HIS A 22 0.99 -10.24 22.69
CA HIS A 22 2.20 -11.02 22.47
C HIS A 22 2.94 -10.51 21.25
N LYS A 23 4.16 -10.01 21.46
CA LYS A 23 5.01 -9.50 20.40
C LYS A 23 5.66 -10.65 19.62
N VAL A 24 5.61 -10.58 18.30
CA VAL A 24 6.41 -11.41 17.40
C VAL A 24 7.72 -10.66 17.10
N PRO A 25 8.86 -11.08 17.66
CA PRO A 25 10.10 -10.30 17.57
C PRO A 25 10.68 -10.30 16.15
N ARG A 26 10.53 -11.42 15.44
CA ARG A 26 11.08 -11.62 14.10
C ARG A 26 10.11 -12.38 13.23
N ILE A 27 9.99 -11.91 12.00
CA ILE A 27 9.33 -12.61 10.90
C ILE A 27 10.42 -13.26 10.05
N ASP A 28 10.22 -14.51 9.67
CA ASP A 28 11.13 -15.22 8.77
C ASP A 28 10.76 -14.92 7.30
N ASP A 29 11.42 -13.89 6.76
CA ASP A 29 11.21 -13.44 5.37
C ASP A 29 11.47 -14.54 4.34
N SER A 30 12.41 -15.47 4.60
CA SER A 30 12.69 -16.57 3.67
C SER A 30 11.51 -17.53 3.63
N ARG A 31 11.05 -17.97 4.81
CA ARG A 31 9.91 -18.88 4.91
C ARG A 31 8.62 -18.26 4.39
N LEU A 32 8.40 -16.97 4.64
CA LEU A 32 7.26 -16.25 4.06
C LEU A 32 7.37 -16.11 2.55
N THR A 33 8.57 -15.89 2.01
CA THR A 33 8.78 -15.85 0.56
C THR A 33 8.43 -17.18 -0.09
N ASP A 34 8.85 -18.29 0.51
CA ASP A 34 8.54 -19.63 0.01
C ASP A 34 7.04 -19.94 0.04
N LEU A 35 6.37 -19.61 1.15
CA LEU A 35 4.92 -19.73 1.28
C LEU A 35 4.20 -18.84 0.26
N PHE A 36 4.62 -17.59 0.12
CA PHE A 36 4.03 -16.66 -0.83
C PHE A 36 4.16 -17.14 -2.27
N ALA A 37 5.34 -17.62 -2.67
CA ALA A 37 5.56 -18.18 -4.00
C ALA A 37 4.63 -19.38 -4.26
N ARG A 38 4.57 -20.32 -3.31
CA ARG A 38 3.71 -21.51 -3.44
C ARG A 38 2.23 -21.16 -3.52
N GLU A 39 1.74 -20.28 -2.66
CA GLU A 39 0.32 -19.89 -2.65
C GLU A 39 -0.08 -19.14 -3.92
N VAL A 40 0.77 -18.23 -4.42
CA VAL A 40 0.49 -17.52 -5.67
C VAL A 40 0.48 -18.49 -6.84
N LEU A 41 1.49 -19.36 -6.96
CA LEU A 41 1.56 -20.32 -8.05
C LEU A 41 0.42 -21.35 -7.99
N ALA A 42 0.08 -21.85 -6.80
CA ALA A 42 -1.07 -22.72 -6.59
C ALA A 42 -2.38 -22.04 -7.01
N ASP A 43 -2.56 -20.75 -6.71
CA ASP A 43 -3.73 -20.00 -7.14
C ASP A 43 -3.80 -19.84 -8.67
N LEU A 44 -2.68 -19.60 -9.33
CA LEU A 44 -2.60 -19.54 -10.80
C LEU A 44 -2.92 -20.89 -11.44
N VAL A 45 -2.43 -21.99 -10.85
CA VAL A 45 -2.75 -23.35 -11.31
C VAL A 45 -4.22 -23.66 -11.13
N ARG A 46 -4.82 -23.36 -9.96
CA ARG A 46 -6.26 -23.54 -9.72
C ARG A 46 -7.14 -22.75 -10.69
N LYS A 47 -6.65 -21.62 -11.18
CA LYS A 47 -7.32 -20.77 -12.16
C LYS A 47 -7.02 -21.15 -13.61
N GLU A 48 -6.28 -22.25 -13.83
CA GLU A 48 -5.88 -22.73 -15.15
C GLU A 48 -5.03 -21.71 -15.95
N LEU A 49 -4.40 -20.76 -15.25
CA LEU A 49 -3.52 -19.75 -15.85
C LEU A 49 -2.06 -20.23 -15.94
N LEU A 50 -1.74 -21.34 -15.28
CA LEU A 50 -0.40 -21.94 -15.24
C LEU A 50 -0.53 -23.45 -15.08
N SER A 51 0.32 -24.24 -15.74
CA SER A 51 0.32 -25.70 -15.51
C SER A 51 1.06 -26.07 -14.21
N PRO A 52 0.70 -27.18 -13.56
CA PRO A 52 1.41 -27.66 -12.37
C PRO A 52 2.91 -27.85 -12.61
N GLU A 53 3.29 -28.39 -13.77
CA GLU A 53 4.69 -28.64 -14.15
C GLU A 53 5.47 -27.33 -14.28
N TRP A 54 4.83 -26.29 -14.81
CA TRP A 54 5.43 -24.97 -14.89
C TRP A 54 5.58 -24.31 -13.52
N ALA A 55 4.62 -24.49 -12.61
CA ALA A 55 4.73 -23.99 -11.24
C ALA A 55 5.93 -24.62 -10.51
N GLU A 56 6.10 -25.94 -10.59
CA GLU A 56 7.25 -26.64 -10.02
C GLU A 56 8.58 -26.17 -10.64
N ARG A 57 8.61 -25.96 -11.95
CA ARG A 57 9.79 -25.43 -12.65
C ARG A 57 10.15 -24.01 -12.18
N LEU A 58 9.18 -23.15 -11.90
CA LEU A 58 9.44 -21.82 -11.36
C LEU A 58 10.01 -21.88 -9.94
N LEU A 59 9.50 -22.79 -9.11
CA LEU A 59 9.98 -23.02 -7.75
C LEU A 59 11.39 -23.61 -7.71
N SER A 60 11.80 -24.34 -8.75
CA SER A 60 13.15 -24.94 -8.84
C SER A 60 14.24 -23.94 -9.24
N TRP A 61 13.89 -22.72 -9.63
CA TRP A 61 14.88 -21.70 -10.02
C TRP A 61 15.65 -21.19 -8.80
N ARG A 62 16.94 -20.92 -8.99
CA ARG A 62 17.80 -20.30 -7.96
C ARG A 62 17.20 -18.99 -7.42
N HIS A 63 16.52 -18.24 -8.28
CA HIS A 63 15.79 -17.04 -7.93
C HIS A 63 14.38 -17.12 -8.54
N THR A 64 13.39 -17.44 -7.71
CA THR A 64 11.98 -17.63 -8.13
C THR A 64 11.32 -16.32 -8.57
N GLY A 65 11.94 -15.17 -8.30
CA GLY A 65 11.38 -13.84 -8.54
C GLY A 65 10.42 -13.36 -7.44
N PHE A 66 10.06 -14.21 -6.49
CA PHE A 66 9.28 -13.85 -5.31
C PHE A 66 10.17 -13.27 -4.21
N ASN A 67 9.65 -12.26 -3.50
CA ASN A 67 10.34 -11.68 -2.35
C ASN A 67 9.36 -11.13 -1.33
N VAL A 68 9.64 -11.37 -0.06
CA VAL A 68 8.99 -10.73 1.09
C VAL A 68 10.04 -9.94 1.87
N HIS A 69 9.66 -8.74 2.32
CA HIS A 69 10.51 -7.89 3.14
C HIS A 69 9.72 -7.33 4.32
N SER A 70 10.06 -7.74 5.55
CA SER A 70 9.33 -7.33 6.77
C SER A 70 10.12 -6.39 7.69
N ARG A 71 11.29 -5.91 7.26
CA ARG A 71 12.17 -5.10 8.14
C ARG A 71 11.73 -3.64 8.26
N VAL A 72 10.77 -3.19 7.46
CA VAL A 72 10.21 -1.84 7.56
C VAL A 72 9.32 -1.75 8.79
N ARG A 73 9.79 -1.02 9.80
CA ARG A 73 9.07 -0.73 11.04
C ARG A 73 8.89 0.78 11.17
N ALA A 74 7.72 1.21 11.59
CA ALA A 74 7.44 2.62 11.89
C ALA A 74 7.09 2.75 13.38
N LYS A 75 7.96 3.42 14.15
CA LYS A 75 7.75 3.65 15.58
C LYS A 75 7.26 5.06 15.86
N THR A 76 7.61 6.00 14.99
CA THR A 76 7.23 7.41 15.08
C THR A 76 6.22 7.77 13.99
N LYS A 77 5.48 8.86 14.22
CA LYS A 77 4.58 9.44 13.21
C LYS A 77 5.32 9.74 11.90
N ARG A 78 6.49 10.39 11.98
CA ARG A 78 7.28 10.76 10.81
C ARG A 78 7.72 9.54 9.99
N GLU A 79 8.09 8.44 10.66
CA GLU A 79 8.39 7.18 9.99
C GLU A 79 7.14 6.58 9.35
N ALA A 80 6.00 6.58 10.05
CA ALA A 80 4.73 6.08 9.53
C ALA A 80 4.26 6.89 8.31
N GLU A 81 4.39 8.22 8.32
CA GLU A 81 4.10 9.08 7.18
C GLU A 81 5.01 8.78 5.99
N ARG A 82 6.31 8.58 6.23
CA ARG A 82 7.27 8.22 5.17
C ARG A 82 6.94 6.88 4.53
N VAL A 83 6.64 5.86 5.35
CA VAL A 83 6.22 4.53 4.87
C VAL A 83 4.87 4.62 4.18
N GLY A 84 3.93 5.38 4.73
CA GLY A 84 2.61 5.64 4.15
C GLY A 84 2.71 6.25 2.75
N LYS A 85 3.54 7.29 2.57
CA LYS A 85 3.83 7.88 1.24
C LYS A 85 4.38 6.84 0.27
N TYR A 86 5.25 5.94 0.72
CA TYR A 86 5.76 4.85 -0.11
C TYR A 86 4.67 3.83 -0.48
N MET A 87 3.75 3.51 0.44
CA MET A 87 2.66 2.55 0.22
C MET A 87 1.57 3.10 -0.70
N ILE A 88 1.13 4.34 -0.47
CA ILE A 88 0.07 4.99 -1.26
C ILE A 88 0.58 5.51 -2.60
N ARG A 89 1.91 5.67 -2.75
CA ARG A 89 2.59 6.17 -3.95
C ARG A 89 1.91 7.41 -4.52
N PRO A 90 1.95 8.57 -3.81
CA PRO A 90 1.35 9.78 -4.31
C PRO A 90 1.92 10.06 -5.71
N LEU A 91 1.01 10.23 -6.67
CA LEU A 91 1.34 10.27 -8.09
C LEU A 91 2.22 11.47 -8.44
N LEU A 92 2.00 12.56 -7.73
CA LEU A 92 2.64 13.85 -7.96
C LEU A 92 3.08 14.46 -6.62
N SER A 93 4.14 15.25 -6.67
CA SER A 93 4.45 16.22 -5.63
C SER A 93 3.85 17.56 -6.00
N LEU A 94 3.07 18.17 -5.11
CA LEU A 94 2.54 19.52 -5.31
C LEU A 94 3.67 20.56 -5.43
N GLU A 95 4.79 20.35 -4.75
CA GLU A 95 5.98 21.23 -4.83
C GLU A 95 6.63 21.21 -6.22
N ARG A 96 6.33 20.20 -7.03
CA ARG A 96 6.85 20.04 -8.40
C ARG A 96 5.88 20.54 -9.47
N LEU A 97 4.69 20.99 -9.06
CA LEU A 97 3.65 21.48 -9.94
C LEU A 97 3.76 23.01 -10.10
N SER A 98 3.59 23.49 -11.33
CA SER A 98 3.47 24.93 -11.63
C SER A 98 2.33 25.17 -12.62
N LEU A 99 1.62 26.28 -12.46
CA LEU A 99 0.53 26.68 -13.32
C LEU A 99 0.94 27.91 -14.14
N ASP A 100 0.75 27.85 -15.45
CA ASP A 100 0.77 29.04 -16.32
C ASP A 100 -0.66 29.33 -16.77
N GLU A 101 -1.27 30.34 -16.15
CA GLU A 101 -2.66 30.73 -16.45
C GLU A 101 -2.79 31.44 -17.80
N ARG A 102 -1.72 32.05 -18.31
CA ARG A 102 -1.77 32.81 -19.58
C ARG A 102 -1.83 31.87 -20.77
N GLU A 103 -1.02 30.83 -20.72
CA GLU A 103 -0.92 29.81 -21.78
C GLU A 103 -1.83 28.60 -21.52
N ALA A 104 -2.58 28.59 -20.42
CA ALA A 104 -3.42 27.47 -19.98
C ALA A 104 -2.66 26.14 -19.86
N GLN A 105 -1.43 26.18 -19.32
CA GLN A 105 -0.55 25.02 -19.20
C GLN A 105 -0.22 24.65 -17.75
N VAL A 106 0.03 23.36 -17.54
CA VAL A 106 0.62 22.80 -16.33
C VAL A 106 2.06 22.42 -16.62
N GLY A 107 2.96 22.84 -15.74
CA GLY A 107 4.34 22.37 -15.68
C GLY A 107 4.51 21.35 -14.56
N TYR A 108 5.14 20.21 -14.85
CA TYR A 108 5.56 19.24 -13.85
C TYR A 108 7.06 19.00 -13.91
N ARG A 109 7.76 19.29 -12.81
CA ARG A 109 9.20 19.06 -12.68
C ARG A 109 9.47 17.60 -12.30
N TYR A 110 9.89 16.77 -13.26
CA TYR A 110 10.18 15.36 -12.98
C TYR A 110 11.59 15.14 -12.42
N GLY A 111 12.53 16.03 -12.74
CA GLY A 111 13.92 15.95 -12.29
C GLY A 111 14.39 17.16 -11.47
N LYS A 112 15.71 17.35 -11.39
CA LYS A 112 16.34 18.46 -10.65
C LYS A 112 16.85 19.56 -11.57
N GLU A 113 17.15 19.22 -12.82
CA GLU A 113 17.70 20.16 -13.79
C GLU A 113 16.61 21.09 -14.33
N PRO A 114 16.94 22.35 -14.71
CA PRO A 114 15.96 23.33 -15.19
C PRO A 114 15.17 22.89 -16.43
N GLY A 115 15.74 21.99 -17.24
CA GLY A 115 15.10 21.42 -18.44
C GLY A 115 14.23 20.19 -18.16
N GLU A 116 14.26 19.64 -16.94
CA GLU A 116 13.50 18.44 -16.57
C GLU A 116 12.08 18.80 -16.11
N VAL A 117 11.41 19.59 -16.94
CA VAL A 117 10.03 20.05 -16.75
C VAL A 117 9.22 19.64 -17.97
N GLU A 118 8.16 18.89 -17.74
CA GLU A 118 7.18 18.58 -18.76
C GLU A 118 6.05 19.61 -18.71
N ARG A 119 5.68 20.17 -19.87
CA ARG A 119 4.53 21.07 -20.00
C ARG A 119 3.43 20.42 -20.81
N MET A 120 2.20 20.60 -20.38
CA MET A 120 1.00 20.04 -21.01
C MET A 120 -0.20 20.96 -20.75
N ASP A 121 -1.25 20.84 -21.56
CA ASP A 121 -2.51 21.53 -21.28
C ASP A 121 -3.24 20.96 -20.06
N TYR A 122 -4.26 21.66 -19.58
CA TYR A 122 -5.04 21.24 -18.40
C TYR A 122 -5.76 19.90 -18.57
N LEU A 123 -6.31 19.63 -19.75
CA LEU A 123 -7.09 18.43 -19.98
C LEU A 123 -6.16 17.21 -20.06
N GLU A 124 -5.01 17.35 -20.70
CA GLU A 124 -3.97 16.33 -20.75
C GLU A 124 -3.43 16.04 -19.35
N PHE A 125 -3.18 17.07 -18.54
CA PHE A 125 -2.78 16.87 -17.15
C PHE A 125 -3.84 16.10 -16.35
N ILE A 126 -5.11 16.50 -16.42
CA ILE A 126 -6.20 15.80 -15.73
C ILE A 126 -6.33 14.35 -16.21
N ALA A 127 -6.29 14.12 -17.53
CA ALA A 127 -6.36 12.77 -18.11
C ALA A 127 -5.24 11.87 -17.59
N ARG A 128 -3.99 12.37 -17.56
CA ARG A 128 -2.85 11.62 -17.03
C ARG A 128 -2.97 11.33 -15.54
N VAL A 129 -3.36 12.31 -14.73
CA VAL A 129 -3.50 12.11 -13.28
C VAL A 129 -4.61 11.12 -12.97
N THR A 130 -5.76 11.27 -13.63
CA THR A 130 -6.91 10.39 -13.42
C THR A 130 -6.66 8.97 -13.89
N SER A 131 -5.83 8.76 -14.92
CA SER A 131 -5.42 7.41 -15.36
C SER A 131 -4.68 6.58 -14.31
N HIS A 132 -4.19 7.23 -13.25
CA HIS A 132 -3.48 6.59 -12.16
C HIS A 132 -4.33 6.43 -10.89
N ILE A 133 -5.58 6.93 -10.90
CA ILE A 133 -6.55 6.70 -9.82
C ILE A 133 -6.98 5.23 -9.89
N PRO A 134 -6.83 4.45 -8.81
CA PRO A 134 -7.28 3.06 -8.79
C PRO A 134 -8.79 2.93 -9.04
N ASP A 135 -9.20 1.80 -9.60
CA ASP A 135 -10.61 1.51 -9.81
C ASP A 135 -11.39 1.52 -8.49
N LYS A 136 -12.70 1.81 -8.57
CA LYS A 136 -13.56 1.77 -7.40
C LYS A 136 -13.52 0.38 -6.74
N GLY A 137 -13.11 0.35 -5.47
CA GLY A 137 -12.98 -0.89 -4.70
C GLY A 137 -11.62 -1.60 -4.86
N GLN A 138 -10.72 -1.09 -5.70
CA GLN A 138 -9.36 -1.62 -5.82
C GLN A 138 -8.58 -1.35 -4.52
N VAL A 139 -8.15 -2.42 -3.86
CA VAL A 139 -7.41 -2.34 -2.60
C VAL A 139 -5.91 -2.24 -2.90
N THR A 140 -5.33 -1.07 -2.65
CA THR A 140 -3.89 -0.81 -2.82
C THR A 140 -3.05 -1.15 -1.58
N VAL A 141 -3.68 -1.15 -0.39
CA VAL A 141 -3.05 -1.50 0.90
C VAL A 141 -3.98 -2.44 1.67
N ARG A 142 -3.44 -3.54 2.17
CA ARG A 142 -4.21 -4.49 2.99
C ARG A 142 -3.81 -4.42 4.46
N TYR A 143 -4.79 -4.45 5.33
CA TYR A 143 -4.62 -4.40 6.78
C TYR A 143 -4.84 -5.78 7.42
N PHE A 144 -3.90 -6.21 8.26
CA PHE A 144 -3.92 -7.51 8.92
C PHE A 144 -3.72 -7.41 10.44
N GLY A 145 -3.95 -8.51 11.14
CA GLY A 145 -3.88 -8.58 12.59
C GLY A 145 -4.88 -7.61 13.22
N LEU A 146 -4.42 -6.85 14.22
CA LEU A 146 -5.31 -5.91 14.92
C LEU A 146 -5.71 -4.70 14.06
N TYR A 147 -4.98 -4.42 12.97
CA TYR A 147 -5.35 -3.40 11.99
C TYR A 147 -6.44 -3.84 11.00
N ALA A 148 -6.75 -5.14 10.93
CA ALA A 148 -7.74 -5.65 9.98
C ALA A 148 -9.09 -4.94 10.12
N ASN A 149 -9.72 -4.59 9.00
CA ASN A 149 -11.01 -3.89 8.98
C ASN A 149 -12.08 -4.66 9.77
N ALA A 150 -12.12 -5.98 9.62
CA ALA A 150 -13.05 -6.84 10.34
C ALA A 150 -12.81 -6.80 11.86
N HIS A 151 -11.54 -6.85 12.30
CA HIS A 151 -11.19 -6.75 13.71
C HIS A 151 -11.62 -5.39 14.29
N ARG A 152 -11.24 -4.29 13.64
CA ARG A 152 -11.62 -2.93 14.07
C ARG A 152 -13.14 -2.75 14.12
N GLY A 153 -13.86 -3.30 13.15
CA GLY A 153 -15.32 -3.29 13.12
C GLY A 153 -15.96 -4.06 14.28
N LYS A 154 -15.41 -5.23 14.64
CA LYS A 154 -15.86 -6.00 15.82
C LYS A 154 -15.61 -5.24 17.12
N VAL A 155 -14.41 -4.67 17.29
CA VAL A 155 -14.05 -3.87 18.48
C VAL A 155 -14.98 -2.66 18.62
N MET A 156 -15.22 -1.92 17.53
CA MET A 156 -16.11 -0.76 17.54
C MET A 156 -17.55 -1.11 17.91
N LYS A 157 -18.03 -2.30 17.51
CA LYS A 157 -19.38 -2.79 17.89
C LYS A 157 -19.44 -3.26 19.35
N ALA A 158 -18.33 -3.78 19.88
CA ALA A 158 -18.27 -4.36 21.21
C ALA A 158 -18.02 -3.34 22.34
N SER A 159 -17.44 -2.17 22.04
CA SER A 159 -17.18 -1.05 22.95
C SER A 159 -16.94 -1.41 24.42
N ARG A 160 -15.77 -2.00 24.69
CA ARG A 160 -14.91 -1.55 25.78
C ARG A 160 -13.73 -0.88 25.10
N GLU A 161 -13.50 0.40 25.43
CA GLU A 161 -12.41 1.29 25.00
C GLU A 161 -11.55 0.85 23.79
N ALA A 162 -11.53 1.70 22.76
CA ALA A 162 -10.68 1.49 21.59
C ALA A 162 -9.22 1.27 22.03
N PHE A 163 -8.71 0.05 21.82
CA PHE A 163 -7.28 -0.24 21.99
C PHE A 163 -6.50 0.84 21.21
N PRO A 164 -5.52 1.53 21.81
CA PRO A 164 -4.80 2.59 21.14
C PRO A 164 -3.80 1.96 20.16
N LEU A 165 -4.30 1.37 19.08
CA LEU A 165 -3.53 1.12 17.87
C LEU A 165 -3.24 2.43 17.12
N ARG A 166 -3.58 3.58 17.72
CA ARG A 166 -3.33 4.91 17.19
C ARG A 166 -1.92 5.34 17.57
N THR A 167 -1.10 5.60 16.57
CA THR A 167 -0.32 6.84 16.60
C THR A 167 -1.36 7.96 16.70
N VAL A 168 -1.60 8.46 17.91
CA VAL A 168 -2.65 9.45 18.17
C VAL A 168 -2.29 10.72 17.41
N GLU A 169 -3.13 11.07 16.45
CA GLU A 169 -3.33 12.46 16.09
C GLU A 169 -4.83 12.69 16.02
N ASP A 170 -5.28 13.81 16.60
CA ASP A 170 -6.58 14.39 16.36
C ASP A 170 -6.64 14.85 14.90
N LEU A 171 -6.84 13.91 13.99
CA LEU A 171 -7.27 14.25 12.65
C LEU A 171 -8.62 14.95 12.80
N ARG A 172 -8.63 16.26 12.56
CA ARG A 172 -9.90 16.98 12.36
C ARG A 172 -10.70 16.17 11.35
N PRO A 173 -11.97 15.84 11.64
CA PRO A 173 -12.81 15.10 10.70
C PRO A 173 -12.73 15.81 9.35
N ILE A 174 -12.25 15.10 8.32
CA ILE A 174 -12.42 15.58 6.95
C ILE A 174 -13.94 15.58 6.74
N PRO A 175 -14.57 16.74 6.45
CA PRO A 175 -16.01 16.78 6.26
C PRO A 175 -16.38 15.77 5.19
N ALA A 176 -17.20 14.78 5.56
CA ALA A 176 -17.78 13.81 4.64
C ALA A 176 -18.91 14.49 3.85
N LYS A 177 -18.62 15.61 3.18
CA LYS A 177 -19.46 16.04 2.07
C LYS A 177 -18.92 15.35 0.84
N GLY A 178 -19.66 14.35 0.38
CA GLY A 178 -19.44 13.82 -0.97
C GLY A 178 -19.53 14.98 -1.96
N TRP A 179 -18.78 14.88 -3.06
CA TRP A 179 -18.83 15.83 -4.18
C TRP A 179 -20.17 15.77 -4.95
N ALA A 180 -21.22 15.25 -4.31
CA ALA A 180 -22.55 15.04 -4.85
C ALA A 180 -23.56 15.54 -3.80
N GLU A 181 -23.52 16.85 -3.56
CA GLU A 181 -24.62 17.67 -3.07
C GLU A 181 -24.57 19.03 -3.79
#